data_AF-A0A380MW88-F1
#
_entry.id   AF-A0A380MW88-F1
#
_cell.length_a   1.000
_cell.length_b   1.000
_cell.length_c   1.000
_cell.angle_alpha   90.00
_cell.angle_beta   90.00
_cell.angle_gamma   90.00
#
_symmetry.space_group_name_H-M   'P 1'
#
loop_
_entity.id
_entity.type
_entity.pdbx_description
1 polymer ?
#
loop_
_entity_poly.entity_id
_entity_poly.type
_entity_poly.pdbx_seq_one_letter_code
_entity_poly.pdbx_strand_id
1 'polypeptide(L)' 'MFVYLSHVLDPADLAWSGEPTVKVARCTDVSAEPPFSSFLTTLPNHCGTHQVLPAA' A
#
# COMPACT_ATOMS: atom_id res chain seq x y z
N MET A 1 21.11 -6.19 14.19
CA MET A 1 20.69 -5.12 13.26
C MET A 1 19.90 -5.78 12.14
N PHE A 2 18.68 -5.33 11.88
CA PHE A 2 17.92 -5.82 10.73
C PHE A 2 18.08 -4.85 9.56
N VAL A 3 18.16 -5.39 8.34
CA VAL A 3 18.16 -4.60 7.11
C VAL A 3 16.82 -4.83 6.42
N TYR A 4 16.09 -3.75 6.17
CA TYR A 4 14.82 -3.80 5.44
C TYR A 4 15.10 -3.72 3.94
N LEU A 5 14.64 -4.71 3.19
CA LEU A 5 14.80 -4.78 1.73
C LEU A 5 13.52 -4.35 0.98
N SER A 6 12.50 -3.91 1.72
CA SER A 6 11.22 -3.47 1.16
C SER A 6 11.18 -1.97 1.00
N HIS A 7 10.66 -1.51 -0.13
CA HIS A 7 10.28 -0.11 -0.32
C HIS A 7 8.99 0.21 0.45
N VAL A 8 8.85 1.47 0.87
CA VAL A 8 7.59 2.00 1.40
C VAL A 8 6.54 1.97 0.28
N LEU A 9 5.29 1.71 0.64
CA LEU A 9 4.18 1.84 -0.30
C LEU A 9 3.60 3.25 -0.17
N ASP A 10 3.89 4.11 -1.15
CA ASP A 10 3.35 5.47 -1.23
C ASP A 10 2.42 5.60 -2.45
N PRO A 11 1.19 6.14 -2.31
CA PRO A 11 0.34 6.47 -3.46
C PRO A 11 0.98 7.40 -4.49
N ALA A 12 1.98 8.19 -4.09
CA ALA A 12 2.74 9.09 -4.94
C ALA A 12 3.97 8.43 -5.60
N ASP A 13 4.28 7.18 -5.28
CA ASP A 13 5.39 6.45 -5.90
C ASP A 13 5.12 6.07 -7.35
N LEU A 14 6.18 5.66 -8.03
CA LEU A 14 6.12 5.16 -9.40
C LEU A 14 5.63 3.72 -9.44
N ALA A 15 4.76 3.42 -10.39
CA ALA A 15 4.48 2.07 -10.86
C ALA A 15 5.05 1.87 -12.27
N TRP A 16 5.00 0.64 -12.76
CA TRP A 16 5.27 0.39 -14.18
C TRP A 16 4.30 1.20 -15.05
N SER A 17 4.77 1.68 -16.20
CA SER A 17 3.96 2.54 -17.07
C SER A 17 2.66 1.85 -17.47
N GLY A 18 1.52 2.45 -17.09
CA GLY A 18 0.18 1.91 -17.35
C GLY A 18 -0.39 1.02 -16.24
N GLU A 19 0.42 0.62 -15.26
CA GLU A 19 -0.04 -0.12 -14.07
C GLU A 19 -0.53 0.85 -12.99
N PRO A 20 -1.48 0.44 -12.13
CA PRO A 20 -1.94 1.27 -11.02
C PRO A 20 -0.89 1.36 -9.91
N THR A 21 -0.90 2.48 -9.19
CA THR A 21 -0.21 2.62 -7.90
C THR A 21 -1.13 2.20 -6.75
N VAL A 22 -0.56 2.08 -5.54
CA VAL A 22 -1.34 1.88 -4.31
C VAL A 22 -2.29 3.07 -4.09
N LYS A 23 -3.51 2.79 -3.63
CA LYS A 23 -4.46 3.83 -3.23
C LYS A 23 -4.85 3.64 -1.78
N VAL A 24 -4.92 4.73 -1.04
CA VAL A 24 -5.32 4.72 0.38
C VAL A 24 -6.46 5.71 0.56
N ALA A 25 -7.55 5.25 1.16
CA ALA A 25 -8.66 6.09 1.58
C ALA A 25 -8.78 6.04 3.11
N ARG A 26 -8.78 7.21 3.76
CA ARG A 26 -9.01 7.29 5.20
C ARG A 26 -10.47 7.01 5.51
N CYS A 27 -10.73 6.07 6.42
CA CYS A 27 -12.07 5.67 6.82
C CYS A 27 -12.47 6.32 8.15
N THR A 28 -11.52 6.45 9.08
CA THR A 28 -11.74 7.15 10.35
C THR A 28 -10.56 8.07 10.70
N ASP A 29 -10.90 9.21 11.29
CA ASP A 29 -9.96 10.07 12.02
C ASP A 29 -9.92 9.66 13.49
N VAL A 30 -8.78 9.86 14.14
CA VAL A 30 -8.66 9.64 15.59
C VAL A 30 -9.43 10.74 16.30
N SER A 31 -10.47 10.37 17.05
CA SER A 31 -11.24 11.28 17.89
C SER A 31 -11.60 10.61 19.22
N ALA A 32 -12.48 11.22 20.03
CA ALA A 32 -13.00 10.56 21.23
C ALA A 32 -13.83 9.31 20.86
N GLU A 33 -14.61 9.39 19.79
CA GLU A 33 -15.39 8.30 19.20
C GLU A 33 -15.37 8.45 17.66
N PRO A 34 -14.60 7.62 16.91
CA PRO A 34 -13.81 6.47 17.32
C PRO A 34 -12.37 6.80 17.77
N PRO A 35 -11.81 6.09 18.78
CA PRO A 35 -10.44 6.30 19.27
C PRO A 35 -9.36 5.63 18.41
N PHE A 36 -9.59 5.51 17.10
CA PHE A 36 -8.66 4.87 16.18
C PHE A 36 -8.73 5.49 14.79
N SER A 37 -7.64 5.34 14.03
CA SER A 37 -7.63 5.64 12.60
C SER A 37 -7.60 4.35 11.81
N SER A 38 -8.48 4.24 10.82
CA SER A 38 -8.49 3.15 9.87
C SER A 38 -8.43 3.68 8.45
N PHE A 39 -7.91 2.82 7.57
CA PHE A 39 -7.73 3.11 6.15
C PHE A 39 -8.15 1.90 5.34
N LEU A 40 -8.77 2.15 4.20
CA LEU A 40 -8.98 1.16 3.15
C LEU A 40 -7.87 1.33 2.11
N THR A 41 -7.16 0.25 1.81
CA THR A 41 -6.09 0.25 0.80
C THR A 41 -6.49 -0.61 -0.39
N THR A 42 -6.35 -0.07 -1.60
CA THR A 42 -6.33 -0.87 -2.83
C THR A 42 -4.87 -1.07 -3.23
N LEU A 43 -4.37 -2.29 -3.04
CA LEU A 43 -2.98 -2.65 -3.31
C LEU A 43 -2.88 -3.53 -4.57
N PRO A 44 -2.25 -3.04 -5.65
CA PRO A 44 -1.98 -3.85 -6.84
C PRO A 44 -0.94 -4.94 -6.55
N ASN A 45 -1.07 -6.10 -7.19
CA ASN A 45 -0.16 -7.24 -6.98
C ASN A 45 1.28 -6.97 -7.46
N HIS A 46 1.45 -6.13 -8.50
CA HIS A 46 2.74 -5.76 -9.10
C HIS A 46 3.14 -4.32 -8.70
N CYS A 47 3.09 -3.99 -7.41
CA CYS A 47 3.45 -2.67 -6.87
C CYS A 47 4.37 -2.81 -5.66
N GLY A 48 5.41 -1.97 -5.57
CA GLY A 48 6.42 -2.02 -4.52
C GLY A 48 7.26 -3.31 -4.53
N THR A 49 7.83 -3.67 -3.38
CA THR A 49 8.55 -4.94 -3.21
C THR A 49 7.54 -6.09 -3.10
N HIS A 50 7.52 -6.98 -4.09
CA HIS A 50 6.49 -8.04 -4.22
C HIS A 50 7.09 -9.36 -4.72
N GLN A 51 6.28 -10.42 -4.69
CA GLN A 51 6.61 -11.73 -5.26
C GLN A 51 5.64 -12.07 -6.39
N VAL A 52 6.18 -12.59 -7.48
CA VAL A 52 5.41 -13.06 -8.63
C VAL A 52 5.15 -14.56 -8.50
N LEU A 53 3.93 -14.99 -8.82
CA LEU A 53 3.55 -16.39 -8.93
C LEU A 53 3.46 -16.78 -10.41
N PRO A 54 3.74 -18.05 -10.78
CA PRO A 54 3.47 -18.56 -12.12
C PRO A 54 2.00 -18.40 -12.48
N ALA A 55 1.70 -18.09 -13.74
CA ALA A 55 0.33 -18.11 -14.24
C ALA A 55 -0.21 -19.56 -14.20
N ALA A 56 -1.47 -19.69 -13.79
CA ALA A 56 -2.20 -20.96 -13.82
C ALA A 56 -2.62 -21.35 -15.24
#